data_AF-A0A1B6FXK2-F1
#
_entry.id   AF-A0A1B6FXK2-F1
#
_cell.length_a   1.000
_cell.length_b   1.000
_cell.length_c   1.000
_cell.angle_alpha   90.00
_cell.angle_beta   90.00
_cell.angle_gamma   90.00
#
_symmetry.space_group_name_H-M   'P 1'
#
loop_
_entity.id
_entity.type
_entity.pdbx_description
1 polymer ?
#
loop_
_entity_poly.entity_id
_entity_poly.type
_entity_poly.pdbx_seq_one_letter_code
_entity_poly.pdbx_strand_id
1 'polypeptide(L)'
;LTAASCVYNVSASDVLVRTSTVTPGWRGTVHMVREVAVHPDYSPDNLFLANVALLKLQKKIKFGKQVTPITLWPRTPLIGSGGFTTGWGTVCDQNSIVSRQEHLKKSFTIPVVIVQPRY
;
A
#
# COMPACT_ATOMS: atom_id res chain seq x y z
N LEU A 1 1.22 -6.80 2.71
CA LEU A 1 0.50 -6.69 1.43
C LEU A 1 0.90 -5.35 0.82
N THR A 2 1.28 -5.35 -0.45
CA THR A 2 1.66 -4.14 -1.21
C THR A 2 1.28 -4.33 -2.68
N ALA A 3 1.39 -3.30 -3.50
CA ALA A 3 1.28 -3.43 -4.95
C ALA A 3 2.55 -4.12 -5.52
N ALA A 4 2.37 -4.97 -6.52
CA ALA A 4 3.49 -5.62 -7.22
C ALA A 4 4.38 -4.60 -7.93
N SER A 5 3.79 -3.58 -8.55
CA SER A 5 4.51 -2.51 -9.25
C SER A 5 5.46 -1.71 -8.35
N CYS A 6 5.29 -1.75 -7.02
CA CYS A 6 6.20 -1.09 -6.08
C CYS A 6 7.47 -1.91 -5.79
N VAL A 7 7.46 -3.21 -6.03
CA VAL A 7 8.52 -4.14 -5.59
C VAL A 7 8.95 -5.14 -6.67
N TYR A 8 8.39 -5.03 -7.88
CA TYR A 8 8.79 -5.85 -9.02
C TYR A 8 10.25 -5.59 -9.37
N ASN A 9 11.04 -6.66 -9.48
CA ASN A 9 12.48 -6.61 -9.72
C ASN A 9 13.29 -5.85 -8.65
N VAL A 10 12.78 -5.74 -7.43
CA VAL A 10 13.47 -5.13 -6.27
C VAL A 10 13.94 -6.22 -5.31
N SER A 11 15.18 -6.13 -4.82
CA SER A 11 15.69 -7.05 -3.81
C SER A 11 15.01 -6.84 -2.46
N ALA A 12 14.78 -7.93 -1.72
CA ALA A 12 14.24 -7.87 -0.36
C ALA A 12 15.09 -7.01 0.59
N SER A 13 16.42 -6.96 0.39
CA SER A 13 17.34 -6.13 1.19
C SER A 13 17.09 -4.63 1.06
N ASP A 14 16.54 -4.22 -0.08
CA ASP A 14 16.37 -2.80 -0.43
C ASP A 14 15.00 -2.27 0.01
N VAL A 15 14.12 -3.16 0.47
CA VAL A 15 12.78 -2.82 0.94
C VAL A 15 12.76 -2.73 2.45
N LEU A 16 12.36 -1.56 2.95
CA LEU A 16 12.12 -1.30 4.38
C LEU A 16 10.65 -1.03 4.62
N VAL A 17 10.08 -1.66 5.66
CA VAL A 17 8.71 -1.42 6.10
C VAL A 17 8.74 -0.65 7.41
N ARG A 18 8.07 0.51 7.47
CA ARG A 18 7.97 1.29 8.71
C ARG A 18 6.54 1.27 9.25
N THR A 19 6.40 0.97 10.54
CA THR A 19 5.12 0.97 11.26
C THR A 19 5.07 2.03 12.35
N SER A 20 3.88 2.32 12.89
CA SER A 20 3.68 3.23 14.04
C SER A 20 4.17 4.67 13.76
N THR A 21 3.96 5.17 12.55
CA THR A 21 4.31 6.54 12.16
C THR A 21 3.21 7.20 11.35
N VAL A 22 3.10 8.51 11.50
CA VAL A 22 2.27 9.41 10.68
C VAL A 22 3.13 10.34 9.82
N THR A 23 4.45 10.31 9.92
CA THR A 23 5.37 11.21 9.22
C THR A 23 6.45 10.35 8.56
N PRO A 24 6.64 10.41 7.22
CA PRO A 24 7.64 9.60 6.54
C PRO A 24 9.04 9.85 7.12
N GLY A 25 9.79 8.78 7.38
CA GLY A 25 11.17 8.91 7.90
C GLY A 25 11.29 9.31 9.37
N TRP A 26 10.22 9.74 10.04
CA TRP A 26 10.23 10.17 11.44
C TRP A 26 9.54 9.18 12.36
N ARG A 27 10.17 8.89 13.52
CA ARG A 27 9.69 7.93 14.54
C ARG A 27 9.28 6.57 13.92
N GLY A 28 8.52 5.78 14.68
CA GLY A 28 8.05 4.46 14.28
C GLY A 28 9.12 3.36 14.42
N THR A 29 8.81 2.18 13.90
CA THR A 29 9.70 1.01 13.91
C THR A 29 9.94 0.55 12.49
N VAL A 30 11.21 0.39 12.13
CA VAL A 30 11.64 -0.13 10.82
C VAL A 30 11.80 -1.63 10.90
N HIS A 31 11.26 -2.33 9.91
CA HIS A 31 11.31 -3.77 9.74
C HIS A 31 11.98 -4.08 8.40
N MET A 32 12.99 -4.95 8.44
CA MET A 32 13.64 -5.49 7.25
C MET A 32 12.77 -6.56 6.60
N VAL A 33 12.80 -6.60 5.27
CA VAL A 33 12.10 -7.62 4.48
C VAL A 33 13.06 -8.79 4.24
N ARG A 34 12.57 -10.01 4.47
CA ARG A 34 13.28 -11.26 4.20
C ARG A 34 13.02 -11.76 2.79
N GLU A 35 11.79 -11.60 2.31
CA GLU A 35 11.32 -12.21 1.07
C GLU A 35 10.21 -11.35 0.47
N VAL A 36 10.27 -11.16 -0.85
CA VAL A 36 9.26 -10.49 -1.66
C VAL A 36 8.62 -11.57 -2.53
N ALA A 37 7.31 -11.76 -2.40
CA ALA A 37 6.54 -12.70 -3.20
C ALA A 37 5.55 -11.91 -4.07
N VAL A 38 5.89 -11.70 -5.34
CA VAL A 38 5.02 -11.07 -6.32
C VAL A 38 4.00 -12.09 -6.83
N HIS A 39 2.78 -11.67 -7.12
CA HIS A 39 1.77 -12.56 -7.71
C HIS A 39 2.30 -13.14 -9.04
N PRO A 40 2.16 -14.46 -9.28
CA PRO A 40 2.73 -15.10 -10.48
C PRO A 40 2.20 -14.52 -11.80
N ASP A 41 0.92 -14.12 -11.83
CA ASP A 41 0.29 -13.54 -13.02
C ASP A 41 0.54 -12.03 -13.22
N TYR A 42 1.36 -11.40 -12.38
CA TYR A 42 1.68 -9.98 -12.55
C TYR A 42 2.57 -9.80 -13.80
N SER A 43 2.20 -8.86 -14.66
CA SER A 43 3.02 -8.42 -15.79
C SER A 43 3.25 -6.91 -15.73
N PRO A 44 4.48 -6.41 -15.93
CA PRO A 44 4.74 -4.98 -16.02
C PRO A 44 4.04 -4.32 -17.23
N ASP A 45 3.72 -5.10 -18.27
CA ASP A 45 3.02 -4.62 -19.47
C ASP A 45 1.51 -4.41 -19.23
N ASN A 46 0.95 -5.03 -18.18
CA ASN A 46 -0.43 -4.84 -17.76
C ASN A 46 -0.52 -4.62 -16.24
N LEU A 47 -0.32 -3.37 -15.81
CA LEU A 47 -0.34 -2.97 -14.41
C LEU A 47 -1.68 -3.17 -13.68
N PHE A 48 -2.76 -3.47 -14.39
CA PHE A 48 -4.07 -3.74 -13.79
C PHE A 48 -4.25 -5.20 -13.40
N LEU A 49 -3.56 -6.12 -14.09
CA LEU A 49 -3.67 -7.54 -13.81
C LEU A 49 -2.74 -7.93 -12.65
N ALA A 50 -3.31 -8.58 -11.63
CA ALA A 50 -2.57 -9.18 -10.54
C ALA A 50 -1.53 -8.26 -9.85
N ASN A 51 -1.80 -6.94 -9.77
CA ASN A 51 -0.89 -5.97 -9.17
C ASN A 51 -0.88 -6.04 -7.63
N VAL A 52 -0.39 -7.15 -7.10
CA VAL A 52 -0.34 -7.45 -5.67
C VAL A 52 0.91 -8.26 -5.34
N ALA A 53 1.51 -7.95 -4.19
CA ALA A 53 2.67 -8.67 -3.67
C ALA A 53 2.62 -8.79 -2.15
N LEU A 54 3.30 -9.81 -1.63
CA LEU A 54 3.48 -10.06 -0.21
C LEU A 54 4.93 -9.77 0.19
N LEU A 55 5.08 -9.11 1.34
CA LEU A 55 6.38 -8.86 1.97
C LEU A 55 6.44 -9.67 3.25
N LYS A 56 7.40 -10.60 3.32
CA LYS A 56 7.67 -11.38 4.53
C LYS A 56 8.75 -10.68 5.31
N LEU A 57 8.43 -10.23 6.52
CA LEU A 57 9.37 -9.54 7.37
C LEU A 57 10.38 -10.50 8.00
N GLN A 58 11.59 -10.03 8.26
CA GLN A 58 12.63 -10.82 8.92
C GLN A 58 12.27 -11.13 10.38
N LYS A 59 11.57 -10.20 11.04
CA LYS A 59 11.05 -10.36 12.41
C LYS A 59 9.55 -10.12 12.44
N LYS A 60 8.84 -10.85 13.29
CA LYS A 60 7.41 -10.64 13.52
C LYS A 60 7.17 -9.28 14.16
N ILE A 61 6.15 -8.57 13.67
CA ILE A 61 5.67 -7.33 14.30
C ILE A 61 4.96 -7.68 15.61
N LYS A 62 5.23 -6.91 16.66
CA LYS A 62 4.44 -6.94 17.89
C LYS A 62 3.23 -6.02 17.73
N PHE A 63 2.03 -6.59 17.79
CA PHE A 63 0.80 -5.82 17.71
C PHE A 63 0.47 -5.11 19.04
N GLY A 64 -0.25 -4.00 18.94
CA GLY A 64 -0.65 -3.18 20.08
C GLY A 64 -1.49 -1.99 19.63
N LYS A 65 -1.66 -0.99 20.51
CA LYS A 65 -2.55 0.17 20.26
C LYS A 65 -2.22 0.96 18.98
N GLN A 66 -0.95 0.98 18.56
CA GLN A 66 -0.49 1.75 17.40
C GLN A 66 -0.21 0.91 16.15
N VAL A 67 -0.23 -0.44 16.28
CA VAL A 67 0.07 -1.35 15.17
C VAL A 67 -0.87 -2.55 15.27
N THR A 68 -1.81 -2.66 14.36
CA THR A 68 -2.77 -3.75 14.27
C THR A 68 -2.86 -4.25 12.82
N PRO A 69 -3.17 -5.55 12.61
CA PRO A 69 -3.41 -6.06 11.28
C PRO A 69 -4.73 -5.53 10.72
N ILE A 70 -4.78 -5.34 9.40
CA ILE A 70 -6.02 -5.10 8.67
C ILE A 70 -6.64 -6.44 8.26
N THR A 71 -7.96 -6.54 8.35
CA THR A 71 -8.72 -7.72 7.92
C THR A 71 -8.86 -7.72 6.40
N LEU A 72 -8.75 -8.91 5.79
CA LEU A 72 -9.03 -9.08 4.37
C LEU A 72 -10.53 -9.28 4.16
N TRP A 73 -11.04 -8.73 3.06
CA TRP A 73 -12.41 -8.94 2.66
C TRP A 73 -12.57 -10.40 2.20
N PRO A 74 -13.56 -11.14 2.72
CA PRO A 74 -13.75 -12.54 2.33
C PRO A 74 -14.35 -12.67 0.93
N ARG A 75 -14.95 -11.60 0.40
CA ARG A 75 -15.66 -11.52 -0.88
C ARG A 75 -15.59 -10.10 -1.43
N THR A 76 -15.92 -9.95 -2.71
CA THR A 76 -16.04 -8.65 -3.37
C THR A 76 -17.04 -7.75 -2.63
N PRO A 77 -16.67 -6.51 -2.30
CA PRO A 77 -17.59 -5.56 -1.66
C PRO A 77 -18.73 -5.14 -2.61
N LEU A 78 -19.87 -4.75 -2.03
CA LEU A 78 -21.00 -4.21 -2.79
C LEU A 78 -20.62 -2.86 -3.43
N ILE A 79 -21.07 -2.65 -4.66
CA ILE A 79 -20.95 -1.34 -5.34
C ILE A 79 -21.68 -0.29 -4.49
N GLY A 80 -21.04 0.87 -4.32
CA GLY A 80 -21.56 1.96 -3.50
C GLY A 80 -21.26 1.83 -2.00
N SER A 81 -20.65 0.73 -1.55
CA SER A 81 -20.13 0.65 -0.18
C SER A 81 -19.03 1.70 0.05
N GLY A 82 -18.95 2.26 1.25
CA GLY A 82 -17.93 3.23 1.60
C GLY A 82 -16.57 2.57 1.81
N GLY A 83 -15.53 3.10 1.16
CA GLY A 83 -14.14 2.77 1.39
C GLY A 83 -13.36 3.99 1.89
N PHE A 84 -12.22 3.74 2.52
CA PHE A 84 -11.29 4.80 2.94
C PHE A 84 -9.93 4.58 2.29
N THR A 85 -9.31 5.66 1.83
CA THR A 85 -7.92 5.66 1.37
C THR A 85 -7.11 6.69 2.14
N THR A 86 -5.84 6.38 2.40
CA THR A 86 -4.88 7.24 3.10
C THR A 86 -3.46 6.94 2.61
N GLY A 87 -2.54 7.88 2.80
CA GLY A 87 -1.14 7.74 2.45
C GLY A 87 -0.37 9.05 2.50
N TRP A 88 0.90 8.98 2.14
CA TRP A 88 1.84 10.11 2.04
C TRP A 88 2.19 10.47 0.60
N GLY A 89 1.40 9.99 -0.35
CA GLY A 89 1.61 10.24 -1.77
C GLY A 89 1.63 11.74 -2.09
N THR A 90 2.35 12.08 -3.15
CA THR A 90 2.47 13.45 -3.66
C THR A 90 1.09 14.04 -3.95
N VAL A 91 0.89 15.29 -3.57
CA VAL A 91 -0.27 16.08 -3.97
C VAL A 91 0.09 16.82 -5.24
N CYS A 92 -0.72 16.66 -6.28
CA CYS A 92 -0.71 17.56 -7.42
C CYS A 92 -1.89 18.51 -7.23
N ASP A 93 -1.60 19.76 -6.89
CA ASP A 93 -2.63 20.79 -6.84
C ASP A 93 -2.99 21.26 -8.26
N GLN A 94 -4.09 22.01 -8.40
CA GLN A 94 -4.59 22.52 -9.69
C GLN A 94 -3.55 23.33 -10.48
N ASN A 95 -2.51 23.83 -9.81
CA ASN A 95 -1.41 24.58 -10.40
C ASN A 95 -0.18 23.71 -10.75
N SER A 96 -0.33 22.38 -10.77
CA SER A 96 0.74 21.41 -11.05
C SER A 96 1.92 21.45 -10.07
N ILE A 97 1.74 22.04 -8.89
CA ILE A 97 2.75 22.03 -7.84
C ILE A 97 2.74 20.65 -7.20
N VAL A 98 3.85 19.94 -7.36
CA VAL A 98 4.12 18.61 -6.82
C VAL A 98 4.71 18.81 -5.43
N SER A 99 3.91 18.59 -4.38
CA SER A 99 4.40 18.66 -3.00
C SER A 99 4.41 17.27 -2.35
N ARG A 100 5.54 16.91 -1.73
CA ARG A 100 5.65 15.68 -0.95
C ARG A 100 4.97 15.90 0.40
N GLN A 101 4.12 14.96 0.79
CA GLN A 101 3.37 15.12 2.03
C GLN A 101 4.21 14.66 3.23
N GLU A 102 4.50 15.60 4.13
CA GLU A 102 5.26 15.33 5.36
C GLU A 102 4.45 14.58 6.43
N HIS A 103 3.12 14.61 6.37
CA HIS A 103 2.23 13.98 7.35
C HIS A 103 1.13 13.14 6.69
N LEU A 104 0.68 12.09 7.37
CA LEU A 104 -0.33 11.17 6.86
C LEU A 104 -1.62 11.95 6.61
N LYS A 105 -2.12 11.89 5.37
CA LYS A 105 -3.38 12.57 5.05
C LYS A 105 -4.53 11.92 5.80
N LYS A 106 -5.43 12.76 6.31
CA LYS A 106 -6.72 12.31 6.84
C LYS A 106 -7.40 11.44 5.77
N SER A 107 -7.96 10.31 6.20
CA SER A 107 -8.59 9.37 5.28
C SER A 107 -9.72 10.04 4.50
N PHE A 108 -9.74 9.84 3.19
CA PHE A 108 -10.83 10.31 2.32
C PHE A 108 -11.82 9.17 2.09
N THR A 109 -13.11 9.45 2.23
CA THR A 109 -14.18 8.48 1.98
C THR A 109 -14.48 8.44 0.48
N ILE A 110 -14.36 7.26 -0.11
CA ILE A 110 -14.67 7.02 -1.53
C ILE A 110 -15.72 5.93 -1.65
N PRO A 111 -16.73 6.08 -2.51
CA PRO A 111 -17.61 4.97 -2.84
C PRO A 111 -16.84 3.91 -3.61
N VAL A 112 -17.08 2.64 -3.29
CA VAL A 112 -16.56 1.52 -4.06
C VAL A 112 -17.26 1.48 -5.41
N VAL A 113 -16.49 1.65 -6.47
CA VAL A 113 -16.91 1.48 -7.85
C VAL A 113 -16.09 0.35 -8.46
N ILE A 114 -16.74 -0.63 -9.06
CA ILE A 114 -16.06 -1.72 -9.76
C ILE A 114 -15.98 -1.31 -11.23
N VAL A 115 -14.79 -0.89 -11.66
CA VAL A 115 -14.52 -0.57 -13.06
C VAL A 115 -14.11 -1.85 -13.74
N GLN A 116 -14.93 -2.38 -14.66
CA GLN A 116 -14.49 -3.47 -15.53
C GLN A 116 -13.48 -2.89 -16.54
N PRO A 117 -12.28 -3.47 -16.67
CA PRO A 117 -11.36 -3.05 -17.73
C PRO A 117 -12.04 -3.33 -19.08
N ARG A 118 -12.10 -2.31 -19.94
CA ARG A 118 -12.41 -2.53 -21.35
C ARG A 118 -11.16 -3.11 -21.99
N TYR A 119 -11.25 -4.38 -22.41
CA TYR A 119 -10.26 -5.03 -23.25
C TYR A 119 -10.44 -4.58 -24.70
#